data_AF-C1EAS3-F1
#
_entry.id   AF-C1EAS3-F1
#
_cell.length_a   1.000
_cell.length_b   1.000
_cell.length_c   1.000
_cell.angle_alpha   90.00
_cell.angle_beta   90.00
_cell.angle_gamma   90.00
#
_symmetry.space_group_name_H-M   'P 1'
#
loop_
_entity.id
_entity.type
_entity.pdbx_description
1 polymer ?
#
loop_
_entity_poly.entity_id
_entity_poly.type
_entity_poly.pdbx_seq_one_letter_code
_entity_poly.pdbx_strand_id
1 'polypeptide(L)'
;MTVVERQVAAMLRKQREEQDEQAALSRRAEELRSRGEQALNDNGDLDEDSDSEHDDLERRGATGRARREFRDRGIVFDSSTDEVTVTVRAMTDLELGMAFAWMRRDQRRYEGATSFWSKAGTGIQECFEEERCPGDKDVHAAVGAWPRLTGAFVPFLGPAPFAFAMLKDDGLTVDTMGVRQGFRRMGLGRTVASAFIDRARRAAKVRAGPPQCIIDAVPDAVAFWRAMGFSNRGGADSPTTAVMRKLCGDVAMSMTLLEDPPTPRGHEWWFEKPEEEKGYWSDDSW
;
A
#
# COMPACT_ATOMS: atom_id res chain seq x y z
N MET A 1 -41.59 -14.48 -25.84
CA MET A 1 -40.42 -14.30 -24.97
C MET A 1 -40.93 -14.07 -23.55
N THR A 2 -40.61 -14.96 -22.62
CA THR A 2 -41.10 -14.90 -21.23
C THR A 2 -40.31 -13.87 -20.41
N VAL A 3 -40.84 -13.48 -19.25
CA VAL A 3 -40.15 -12.58 -18.30
C VAL A 3 -38.81 -13.19 -17.86
N VAL A 4 -38.76 -14.51 -17.68
CA VAL A 4 -37.55 -15.27 -17.33
C VAL A 4 -36.52 -15.23 -18.46
N GLU A 5 -36.93 -15.43 -19.72
CA GLU A 5 -36.02 -15.33 -20.88
C GLU A 5 -35.40 -13.94 -21.03
N ARG A 6 -36.17 -12.87 -20.74
CA ARG A 6 -35.64 -11.49 -20.73
C ARG A 6 -34.64 -11.27 -19.60
N GLN A 7 -34.89 -11.80 -18.40
CA GLN A 7 -33.97 -11.70 -17.27
C GLN A 7 -32.67 -12.49 -17.51
N VAL A 8 -32.76 -13.69 -18.08
CA VAL A 8 -31.58 -14.50 -18.45
C VAL A 8 -30.78 -13.81 -19.55
N ALA A 9 -31.44 -13.25 -20.57
CA ALA A 9 -30.75 -12.49 -21.62
C ALA A 9 -30.05 -11.24 -21.08
N ALA A 10 -30.69 -10.52 -20.15
CA ALA A 10 -30.07 -9.36 -19.48
C ALA A 10 -28.87 -9.77 -18.60
N MET A 11 -28.97 -10.88 -17.88
CA MET A 11 -27.89 -11.42 -17.06
C MET A 11 -26.68 -11.83 -17.92
N LEU A 12 -26.91 -12.59 -19.00
CA LEU A 12 -25.85 -13.01 -19.93
C LEU A 12 -25.20 -11.81 -20.65
N ARG A 13 -25.99 -10.78 -20.98
CA ARG A 13 -25.46 -9.54 -21.53
C ARG A 13 -24.56 -8.82 -20.53
N LYS A 14 -25.01 -8.67 -19.29
CA LYS A 14 -24.22 -8.04 -18.22
C LYS A 14 -22.91 -8.81 -17.96
N GLN A 15 -22.96 -10.14 -17.91
CA GLN A 15 -21.76 -10.96 -17.78
C GLN A 15 -20.77 -10.78 -18.94
N ARG A 16 -21.26 -10.63 -20.18
CA ARG A 16 -20.40 -10.32 -21.33
C ARG A 16 -19.78 -8.93 -21.22
N GLU A 17 -20.57 -7.93 -20.83
CA GLU A 17 -20.08 -6.56 -20.62
C GLU A 17 -18.98 -6.54 -19.54
N GLU A 18 -19.19 -7.21 -18.41
CA GLU A 18 -18.18 -7.37 -17.35
C GLU A 18 -16.91 -8.11 -17.86
N GLN A 19 -17.06 -9.16 -18.67
CA GLN A 19 -15.93 -9.88 -19.26
C GLN A 19 -15.14 -9.02 -20.27
N ASP A 20 -15.83 -8.25 -21.10
CA ASP A 20 -15.21 -7.36 -22.09
C ASP A 20 -14.45 -6.22 -21.40
N GLU A 21 -15.01 -5.67 -20.32
CA GLU A 21 -14.35 -4.67 -19.47
C GLU A 21 -13.08 -5.25 -18.83
N GLN A 22 -13.17 -6.43 -18.20
CA GLN A 22 -12.01 -7.11 -17.62
C GLN A 22 -10.91 -7.41 -18.67
N ALA A 23 -11.30 -7.78 -19.89
CA ALA A 23 -10.37 -8.02 -20.99
C ALA A 23 -9.71 -6.73 -21.49
N ALA A 24 -10.45 -5.62 -21.52
CA ALA A 24 -9.90 -4.31 -21.87
C ALA A 24 -8.88 -3.82 -20.83
N LEU A 25 -9.20 -3.94 -19.54
CA LEU A 25 -8.28 -3.65 -18.43
C LEU A 25 -7.00 -4.48 -18.53
N SER A 26 -7.15 -5.78 -18.83
CA SER A 26 -6.01 -6.70 -18.99
C SER A 26 -5.09 -6.29 -20.14
N ARG A 27 -5.66 -5.86 -21.29
CA ARG A 27 -4.86 -5.39 -22.44
C ARG A 27 -4.11 -4.10 -22.13
N ARG A 28 -4.77 -3.10 -21.52
CA ARG A 28 -4.12 -1.85 -21.12
C ARG A 28 -2.99 -2.09 -20.12
N ALA A 29 -3.22 -2.96 -19.13
CA ALA A 29 -2.20 -3.34 -18.18
C ALA A 29 -0.99 -3.98 -18.89
N GLU A 30 -1.20 -4.82 -19.91
CA GLU A 30 -0.10 -5.42 -20.67
C GLU A 30 0.68 -4.40 -21.53
N GLU A 31 -0.01 -3.43 -22.14
CA GLU A 31 0.64 -2.33 -22.85
C GLU A 31 1.49 -1.47 -21.91
N LEU A 32 0.96 -1.11 -20.74
CA LEU A 32 1.71 -0.38 -19.71
C LEU A 32 2.94 -1.17 -19.25
N ARG A 33 2.78 -2.47 -19.01
CA ARG A 33 3.89 -3.36 -18.63
C ARG A 33 4.99 -3.38 -19.69
N SER A 34 4.63 -3.59 -20.95
CA SER A 34 5.59 -3.67 -22.05
C SER A 34 6.37 -2.36 -22.20
N ARG A 35 5.67 -1.22 -22.17
CA ARG A 35 6.30 0.12 -22.20
C ARG A 35 7.18 0.38 -20.98
N GLY A 36 6.75 -0.06 -19.80
CA GLY A 36 7.52 0.05 -18.57
C GLY A 36 8.80 -0.79 -18.58
N GLU A 37 8.73 -2.02 -19.07
CA GLU A 37 9.89 -2.90 -19.22
C GLU A 37 10.89 -2.32 -20.23
N GLN A 38 10.41 -1.79 -21.35
CA GLN A 38 11.26 -1.06 -22.29
C GLN A 38 11.93 0.16 -21.63
N ALA A 39 11.17 0.98 -20.91
CA ALA A 39 11.74 2.15 -20.23
C ALA A 39 12.77 1.77 -19.16
N LEU A 40 12.58 0.69 -18.40
CA LEU A 40 13.59 0.23 -17.46
C LEU A 40 14.85 -0.31 -18.18
N ASN A 41 14.72 -0.95 -19.35
CA ASN A 41 15.85 -1.35 -20.19
C ASN A 41 16.63 -0.12 -20.67
N ASP A 42 15.92 0.87 -21.23
CA ASP A 42 16.53 2.09 -21.80
C ASP A 42 17.28 2.90 -20.74
N ASN A 43 16.78 2.92 -19.49
CA ASN A 43 17.44 3.58 -18.35
C ASN A 43 18.52 2.71 -17.68
N GLY A 44 18.71 1.46 -18.12
CA GLY A 44 19.56 0.49 -17.44
C GLY A 44 19.13 0.20 -16.00
N ASP A 45 17.85 0.45 -15.67
CA ASP A 45 17.24 0.31 -14.34
C ASP A 45 16.76 -1.12 -14.04
N LEU A 46 16.88 -2.03 -14.99
CA LEU A 46 16.70 -3.45 -14.77
C LEU A 46 17.95 -4.04 -14.10
N ASP A 47 17.76 -4.58 -12.89
CA ASP A 47 18.79 -5.38 -12.22
C ASP A 47 19.06 -6.66 -13.03
N GLU A 48 20.25 -7.25 -13.02
CA GLU A 48 20.47 -8.57 -13.66
C GLU A 48 19.74 -9.70 -12.90
N ASP A 49 19.36 -10.78 -13.58
CA ASP A 49 18.69 -11.96 -12.96
C ASP A 49 19.63 -12.83 -12.13
N SER A 50 20.93 -12.51 -12.09
CA SER A 50 21.94 -13.35 -11.45
C SER A 50 21.94 -13.18 -9.93
N ASP A 51 21.71 -14.29 -9.21
CA ASP A 51 21.93 -14.45 -7.77
C ASP A 51 23.41 -14.48 -7.38
N SER A 52 24.33 -14.19 -8.30
CA SER A 52 25.75 -14.21 -7.98
C SER A 52 26.09 -13.09 -6.99
N GLU A 53 26.64 -13.47 -5.85
CA GLU A 53 27.36 -12.59 -4.92
C GLU A 53 28.65 -12.02 -5.56
N HIS A 54 28.64 -11.69 -6.84
CA HIS A 54 29.76 -11.01 -7.46
C HIS A 54 29.76 -9.54 -7.04
N ASP A 55 30.86 -9.13 -6.41
CA ASP A 55 31.18 -7.78 -5.92
C ASP A 55 31.30 -6.73 -7.03
N ASP A 56 31.02 -7.08 -8.28
CA ASP A 56 30.91 -6.17 -9.40
C ASP A 56 29.62 -5.35 -9.27
N LEU A 57 29.65 -4.35 -8.38
CA LEU A 57 28.57 -3.39 -8.19
C LEU A 57 28.10 -2.81 -9.53
N GLU A 58 29.02 -2.62 -10.49
CA GLU A 58 28.74 -2.10 -11.84
C GLU A 58 27.71 -2.93 -12.63
N ARG A 59 27.60 -4.24 -12.39
CA ARG A 59 26.68 -5.15 -13.12
C ARG A 59 25.28 -5.28 -12.51
N ARG A 60 25.02 -4.69 -11.35
CA ARG A 60 23.75 -4.92 -10.60
C ARG A 60 22.59 -3.96 -10.95
N GLY A 61 22.57 -3.36 -12.14
CA GLY A 61 21.50 -2.45 -12.59
C GLY A 61 21.17 -1.31 -11.62
N ALA A 62 19.88 -1.02 -11.41
CA ALA A 62 19.40 0.03 -10.50
C ALA A 62 19.86 -0.20 -9.05
N THR A 63 19.76 -1.43 -8.55
CA THR A 63 20.13 -1.79 -7.18
C THR A 63 21.63 -1.62 -6.94
N GLY A 64 22.45 -1.98 -7.93
CA GLY A 64 23.90 -1.77 -7.90
C GLY A 64 24.27 -0.31 -7.82
N ARG A 65 23.69 0.51 -8.72
CA ARG A 65 23.89 1.96 -8.72
C ARG A 65 23.47 2.58 -7.40
N ALA A 66 22.30 2.18 -6.89
CA ALA A 66 21.81 2.64 -5.60
C ALA A 66 22.79 2.34 -4.48
N ARG A 67 23.22 1.08 -4.32
CA ARG A 67 24.17 0.71 -3.25
C ARG A 67 25.48 1.49 -3.34
N ARG A 68 25.97 1.79 -4.55
CA ARG A 68 27.11 2.69 -4.74
C ARG A 68 26.81 4.11 -4.27
N GLU A 69 25.76 4.73 -4.78
CA GLU A 69 25.34 6.08 -4.39
C GLU A 69 25.16 6.20 -2.86
N PHE A 70 24.52 5.22 -2.24
CA PHE A 70 24.34 5.17 -0.80
C PHE A 70 25.66 5.15 -0.03
N ARG A 71 26.60 4.30 -0.48
CA ARG A 71 27.95 4.22 0.11
C ARG A 71 28.77 5.48 -0.14
N ASP A 72 28.76 5.98 -1.37
CA ASP A 72 29.58 7.11 -1.82
C ASP A 72 29.11 8.42 -1.18
N ARG A 73 27.81 8.52 -0.85
CA ARG A 73 27.23 9.61 -0.06
C ARG A 73 27.37 9.43 1.46
N GLY A 74 27.94 8.31 1.92
CA GLY A 74 28.07 8.02 3.34
C GLY A 74 26.73 7.85 4.07
N ILE A 75 25.65 7.52 3.35
CA ILE A 75 24.32 7.38 3.94
C ILE A 75 24.28 6.10 4.78
N VAL A 76 24.38 6.27 6.10
CA VAL A 76 24.24 5.20 7.08
C VAL A 76 22.85 5.30 7.70
N PHE A 77 22.09 4.20 7.64
CA PHE A 77 20.72 4.15 8.21
C PHE A 77 20.69 3.97 9.74
N ASP A 78 21.83 4.19 10.38
CA ASP A 78 21.96 4.33 11.82
C ASP A 78 21.56 5.75 12.22
N SER A 79 20.27 5.89 12.52
CA SER A 79 19.65 6.85 13.43
C SER A 79 19.89 8.36 13.32
N SER A 80 20.79 8.91 12.51
CA SER A 80 20.89 10.37 12.38
C SER A 80 21.60 10.90 11.12
N THR A 81 20.94 11.89 10.51
CA THR A 81 21.45 13.08 9.80
C THR A 81 21.50 13.17 8.27
N ASP A 82 21.59 12.09 7.49
CA ASP A 82 21.43 12.20 6.03
C ASP A 82 20.10 11.58 5.57
N GLU A 83 19.02 12.37 5.67
CA GLU A 83 17.70 11.94 5.20
C GLU A 83 17.67 11.86 3.68
N VAL A 84 17.63 10.64 3.16
CA VAL A 84 17.26 10.38 1.77
C VAL A 84 15.88 10.99 1.54
N THR A 85 15.81 12.02 0.69
CA THR A 85 14.54 12.62 0.31
C THR A 85 13.74 11.62 -0.53
N VAL A 86 12.69 11.08 0.09
CA VAL A 86 11.69 10.24 -0.57
C VAL A 86 10.48 11.10 -0.89
N THR A 87 10.06 11.08 -2.14
CA THR A 87 8.83 11.74 -2.60
C THR A 87 7.75 10.68 -2.80
N VAL A 88 6.61 10.83 -2.13
CA VAL A 88 5.41 10.00 -2.34
C VAL A 88 4.41 10.81 -3.15
N ARG A 89 3.97 10.27 -4.30
CA ARG A 89 3.03 10.96 -5.20
C ARG A 89 2.27 9.98 -6.11
N ALA A 90 1.30 10.52 -6.85
CA ALA A 90 0.68 9.80 -7.97
C ALA A 90 1.76 9.33 -8.97
N MET A 91 1.58 8.12 -9.48
CA MET A 91 2.37 7.60 -10.58
C MET A 91 1.79 8.08 -11.90
N THR A 92 2.64 8.25 -12.91
CA THR A 92 2.22 8.31 -14.31
C THR A 92 2.00 6.89 -14.86
N ASP A 93 1.31 6.78 -15.99
CA ASP A 93 1.17 5.52 -16.74
C ASP A 93 2.49 4.79 -16.93
N LEU A 94 3.54 5.53 -17.32
CA LEU A 94 4.87 4.95 -17.55
C LEU A 94 5.49 4.42 -16.26
N GLU A 95 5.36 5.17 -15.17
CA GLU A 95 5.89 4.77 -13.85
C GLU A 95 5.15 3.57 -13.29
N LEU A 96 3.84 3.47 -13.50
CA LEU A 96 3.08 2.27 -13.17
C LEU A 96 3.55 1.07 -14.01
N GLY A 97 3.78 1.27 -15.31
CA GLY A 97 4.36 0.25 -16.18
C GLY A 97 5.71 -0.25 -15.65
N MET A 98 6.60 0.68 -15.27
CA MET A 98 7.88 0.36 -14.65
C MET A 98 7.70 -0.39 -13.32
N ALA A 99 6.68 -0.02 -12.53
CA ALA A 99 6.33 -0.70 -11.29
C ALA A 99 5.96 -2.17 -11.52
N PHE A 100 5.07 -2.44 -12.47
CA PHE A 100 4.70 -3.81 -12.81
C PHE A 100 5.88 -4.62 -13.34
N ALA A 101 6.75 -4.02 -14.15
CA ALA A 101 7.91 -4.69 -14.72
C ALA A 101 8.86 -5.18 -13.61
N TRP A 102 9.21 -4.33 -12.63
CA TRP A 102 10.07 -4.79 -11.53
C TRP A 102 9.34 -5.74 -10.57
N MET A 103 8.04 -5.56 -10.31
CA MET A 103 7.27 -6.48 -9.45
C MET A 103 7.25 -7.90 -9.99
N ARG A 104 7.04 -8.05 -11.31
CA ARG A 104 7.07 -9.35 -11.99
C ARG A 104 8.43 -10.02 -11.87
N ARG A 105 9.50 -9.23 -11.94
CA ARG A 105 10.87 -9.74 -11.77
C ARG A 105 11.13 -10.18 -10.34
N ASP A 106 10.77 -9.34 -9.37
CA ASP A 106 10.84 -9.69 -7.95
C ASP A 106 10.03 -10.96 -7.67
N GLN A 107 8.86 -11.16 -8.30
CA GLN A 107 8.07 -12.39 -8.16
C GLN A 107 8.86 -13.65 -8.55
N ARG A 108 9.65 -13.60 -9.64
CA ARG A 108 10.45 -14.74 -10.10
C ARG A 108 11.55 -15.11 -9.11
N ARG A 109 11.99 -14.17 -8.27
CA ARG A 109 13.07 -14.34 -7.29
C ARG A 109 12.60 -14.90 -5.94
N TYR A 110 11.28 -15.00 -5.69
CA TYR A 110 10.77 -15.65 -4.49
C TYR A 110 10.69 -17.17 -4.69
N GLU A 111 11.45 -17.94 -3.93
CA GLU A 111 11.24 -19.39 -3.83
C GLU A 111 9.86 -19.67 -3.21
N GLY A 112 9.06 -20.51 -3.86
CA GLY A 112 7.69 -20.81 -3.41
C GLY A 112 6.71 -19.65 -3.58
N ALA A 113 7.03 -18.65 -4.42
CA ALA A 113 6.26 -17.44 -4.63
C ALA A 113 4.75 -17.73 -4.71
N THR A 114 4.04 -17.45 -3.62
CA THR A 114 2.63 -17.08 -3.74
C THR A 114 2.59 -16.02 -4.83
N SER A 115 1.68 -16.16 -5.77
CA SER A 115 1.46 -15.30 -6.93
C SER A 115 1.04 -13.87 -6.55
N PHE A 116 1.57 -13.33 -5.44
CA PHE A 116 1.18 -12.09 -4.78
C PHE A 116 1.19 -10.94 -5.76
N TRP A 117 2.30 -10.66 -6.46
CA TRP A 117 2.33 -9.55 -7.41
C TRP A 117 1.39 -9.78 -8.61
N SER A 118 1.36 -10.99 -9.16
CA SER A 118 0.41 -11.33 -10.23
C SER A 118 -1.06 -11.29 -9.80
N LYS A 119 -1.37 -11.50 -8.51
CA LYS A 119 -2.73 -11.44 -7.94
C LYS A 119 -3.10 -10.01 -7.52
N ALA A 120 -2.15 -9.26 -6.98
CA ALA A 120 -2.30 -7.87 -6.61
C ALA A 120 -2.35 -6.94 -7.84
N GLY A 121 -1.87 -7.41 -9.01
CA GLY A 121 -1.81 -6.61 -10.22
C GLY A 121 -3.15 -6.00 -10.65
N THR A 122 -4.25 -6.75 -10.53
CA THR A 122 -5.60 -6.24 -10.80
C THR A 122 -5.98 -5.14 -9.81
N GLY A 123 -5.81 -5.37 -8.50
CA GLY A 123 -6.12 -4.36 -7.48
C GLY A 123 -5.25 -3.10 -7.59
N ILE A 124 -3.98 -3.24 -7.98
CA ILE A 124 -3.10 -2.11 -8.27
C ILE A 124 -3.63 -1.31 -9.47
N GLN A 125 -4.03 -1.97 -10.55
CA GLN A 125 -4.58 -1.30 -11.73
C GLN A 125 -5.90 -0.59 -11.39
N GLU A 126 -6.81 -1.26 -10.66
CA GLU A 126 -8.07 -0.66 -10.21
C GLU A 126 -7.83 0.59 -9.35
N CYS A 127 -6.90 0.52 -8.40
CA CYS A 127 -6.53 1.68 -7.57
C CYS A 127 -5.84 2.79 -8.37
N PHE A 128 -5.18 2.47 -9.48
CA PHE A 128 -4.57 3.47 -10.35
C PHE A 128 -5.63 4.21 -11.18
N GLU A 129 -6.61 3.48 -11.70
CA GLU A 129 -7.68 4.01 -12.54
C GLU A 129 -8.78 4.72 -11.73
N GLU A 130 -8.80 4.57 -10.41
CA GLU A 130 -9.73 5.28 -9.54
C GLU A 130 -9.46 6.80 -9.54
N GLU A 131 -10.34 7.56 -10.18
CA GLU A 131 -10.23 9.03 -10.27
C GLU A 131 -10.52 9.72 -8.92
N ARG A 132 -11.27 9.07 -8.03
CA ARG A 132 -11.64 9.63 -6.74
C ARG A 132 -10.53 9.43 -5.72
N CYS A 133 -10.03 10.52 -5.15
CA CYS A 133 -9.14 10.44 -4.00
C CYS A 133 -9.90 9.93 -2.76
N PRO A 134 -9.39 8.90 -2.04
CA PRO A 134 -9.98 8.44 -0.78
C PRO A 134 -9.85 9.48 0.34
N GLY A 135 -10.65 9.32 1.39
CA GLY A 135 -10.81 10.28 2.48
C GLY A 135 -11.98 11.23 2.25
N ASP A 136 -12.52 11.77 3.35
CA ASP A 136 -13.53 12.81 3.32
C ASP A 136 -12.92 14.21 3.20
N LYS A 137 -13.78 15.23 3.19
CA LYS A 137 -13.36 16.63 3.06
C LYS A 137 -12.46 17.08 4.21
N ASP A 138 -12.66 16.54 5.41
CA ASP A 138 -11.90 16.92 6.60
C ASP A 138 -10.49 16.32 6.52
N VAL A 139 -10.35 15.07 6.07
CA VAL A 139 -9.06 14.45 5.75
C VAL A 139 -8.33 15.24 4.67
N HIS A 140 -9.02 15.59 3.58
CA HIS A 140 -8.41 16.35 2.48
C HIS A 140 -7.94 17.74 2.94
N ALA A 141 -8.71 18.42 3.79
CA ALA A 141 -8.33 19.70 4.36
C ALA A 141 -7.13 19.56 5.31
N ALA A 142 -7.05 18.47 6.08
CA ALA A 142 -5.99 18.25 7.07
C ALA A 142 -4.63 17.91 6.44
N VAL A 143 -4.63 17.08 5.40
CA VAL A 143 -3.40 16.46 4.88
C VAL A 143 -3.26 16.50 3.36
N GLY A 144 -4.17 17.18 2.66
CA GLY A 144 -4.25 17.19 1.20
C GLY A 144 -4.80 15.88 0.64
N ALA A 145 -5.36 15.90 -0.56
CA ALA A 145 -5.84 14.70 -1.23
C ALA A 145 -4.67 13.88 -1.81
N TRP A 146 -4.64 12.57 -1.54
CA TRP A 146 -3.75 11.61 -2.19
C TRP A 146 -4.57 10.65 -3.04
N PRO A 147 -4.06 10.20 -4.20
CA PRO A 147 -4.71 9.16 -4.98
C PRO A 147 -4.73 7.83 -4.22
N ARG A 148 -5.59 6.92 -4.66
CA ARG A 148 -5.69 5.57 -4.08
C ARG A 148 -4.39 4.80 -4.18
N LEU A 149 -3.71 4.88 -5.31
CA LEU A 149 -2.39 4.31 -5.55
C LEU A 149 -1.31 5.40 -5.59
N THR A 150 -0.25 5.21 -4.82
CA THR A 150 0.92 6.10 -4.79
C THR A 150 2.20 5.34 -5.11
N GLY A 151 3.15 6.02 -5.73
CA GLY A 151 4.54 5.57 -5.90
C GLY A 151 5.47 6.36 -4.99
N ALA A 152 6.58 5.73 -4.59
CA ALA A 152 7.67 6.37 -3.86
C ALA A 152 8.92 6.45 -4.74
N PHE A 153 9.53 7.63 -4.74
CA PHE A 153 10.64 7.98 -5.62
C PHE A 153 11.80 8.57 -4.81
N VAL A 154 13.02 8.29 -5.26
CA VAL A 154 14.23 8.96 -4.78
C VAL A 154 14.90 9.56 -6.01
N PRO A 155 15.15 10.88 -6.07
CA PRO A 155 15.61 11.54 -7.29
C PRO A 155 16.85 10.90 -7.94
N PHE A 156 17.82 10.45 -7.13
CA PHE A 156 19.06 9.85 -7.64
C PHE A 156 18.94 8.36 -8.01
N LEU A 157 17.83 7.70 -7.69
CA LEU A 157 17.60 6.30 -8.05
C LEU A 157 17.02 6.11 -9.46
N GLY A 158 16.70 7.22 -10.13
CA GLY A 158 16.07 7.21 -11.45
C GLY A 158 14.56 7.44 -11.40
N PRO A 159 13.89 7.34 -12.56
CA PRO A 159 12.47 7.66 -12.69
C PRO A 159 11.54 6.55 -12.19
N ALA A 160 12.04 5.32 -12.02
CA ALA A 160 11.21 4.21 -11.58
C ALA A 160 10.83 4.34 -10.10
N PRO A 161 9.56 4.06 -9.71
CA PRO A 161 9.19 4.00 -8.31
C PRO A 161 9.88 2.80 -7.64
N PHE A 162 10.53 3.03 -6.50
CA PHE A 162 11.18 1.96 -5.73
C PHE A 162 10.20 1.25 -4.77
N ALA A 163 9.07 1.90 -4.48
CA ALA A 163 7.98 1.36 -3.68
C ALA A 163 6.64 1.91 -4.15
N PHE A 164 5.57 1.26 -3.72
CA PHE A 164 4.20 1.73 -3.91
C PHE A 164 3.39 1.51 -2.64
N ALA A 165 2.28 2.25 -2.51
CA ALA A 165 1.27 1.95 -1.50
C ALA A 165 -0.14 2.23 -2.01
N MET A 166 -1.08 1.39 -1.59
CA MET A 166 -2.51 1.54 -1.79
C MET A 166 -3.16 1.99 -0.48
N LEU A 167 -3.97 3.03 -0.52
CA LEU A 167 -4.74 3.50 0.62
C LEU A 167 -6.08 2.75 0.72
N LYS A 168 -6.72 2.79 1.90
CA LYS A 168 -8.14 2.44 2.09
C LYS A 168 -9.03 3.67 1.85
N ASP A 169 -10.35 3.48 1.92
CA ASP A 169 -11.37 4.51 1.62
C ASP A 169 -11.27 5.73 2.53
N ASP A 170 -10.68 5.57 3.72
CA ASP A 170 -10.43 6.65 4.68
C ASP A 170 -9.28 7.60 4.25
N GLY A 171 -8.49 7.25 3.23
CA GLY A 171 -7.37 8.06 2.72
C GLY A 171 -6.17 8.16 3.66
N LEU A 172 -6.14 7.35 4.72
CA LEU A 172 -5.13 7.38 5.78
C LEU A 172 -4.53 5.99 6.06
N THR A 173 -5.35 4.94 6.01
CA THR A 173 -4.90 3.58 6.26
C THR A 173 -4.28 3.00 5.00
N VAL A 174 -3.10 2.40 5.14
CA VAL A 174 -2.46 1.66 4.06
C VAL A 174 -3.07 0.27 3.98
N ASP A 175 -3.62 -0.09 2.82
CA ASP A 175 -4.13 -1.41 2.53
C ASP A 175 -3.01 -2.37 2.11
N THR A 176 -2.11 -1.91 1.25
CA THR A 176 -0.98 -2.69 0.78
C THR A 176 0.20 -1.76 0.52
N MET A 177 1.40 -2.19 0.89
CA MET A 177 2.64 -1.48 0.57
C MET A 177 3.69 -2.49 0.11
N GLY A 178 4.39 -2.15 -0.97
CA GLY A 178 5.46 -3.00 -1.52
C GLY A 178 6.71 -2.18 -1.79
N VAL A 179 7.87 -2.74 -1.41
CA VAL A 179 9.19 -2.19 -1.73
C VAL A 179 9.92 -3.20 -2.62
N ARG A 180 10.48 -2.71 -3.72
CA ARG A 180 11.30 -3.49 -4.65
C ARG A 180 12.45 -4.16 -3.91
N GLN A 181 12.64 -5.45 -4.16
CA GLN A 181 13.46 -6.36 -3.36
C GLN A 181 14.91 -5.87 -3.22
N GLY A 182 15.49 -5.38 -4.32
CA GLY A 182 16.87 -4.89 -4.34
C GLY A 182 17.14 -3.71 -3.40
N PHE A 183 16.10 -2.91 -3.09
CA PHE A 183 16.16 -1.75 -2.20
C PHE A 183 15.85 -2.08 -0.74
N ARG A 184 15.53 -3.34 -0.42
CA ARG A 184 15.30 -3.77 0.96
C ARG A 184 16.59 -3.68 1.77
N ARG A 185 16.42 -3.47 3.09
CA ARG A 185 17.53 -3.27 4.05
C ARG A 185 18.39 -2.03 3.77
N MET A 186 18.03 -1.21 2.79
CA MET A 186 18.62 0.10 2.55
C MET A 186 17.79 1.21 3.19
N GLY A 187 17.11 0.97 4.31
CA GLY A 187 16.32 1.96 5.07
C GLY A 187 15.15 2.67 4.36
N LEU A 188 15.01 2.57 3.04
CA LEU A 188 14.01 3.26 2.23
C LEU A 188 12.57 2.92 2.64
N GLY A 189 12.33 1.66 3.05
CA GLY A 189 11.02 1.24 3.55
C GLY A 189 10.59 2.01 4.82
N ARG A 190 11.54 2.35 5.70
CA ARG A 190 11.26 3.19 6.89
C ARG A 190 10.83 4.59 6.47
N THR A 191 11.53 5.20 5.52
CA THR A 191 11.21 6.56 5.05
C THR A 191 9.81 6.61 4.42
N VAL A 192 9.47 5.62 3.58
CA VAL A 192 8.13 5.51 3.00
C VAL A 192 7.08 5.34 4.09
N ALA A 193 7.23 4.35 4.98
CA ALA A 193 6.28 4.10 6.05
C ALA A 193 6.09 5.34 6.96
N SER A 194 7.18 6.06 7.25
CA SER A 194 7.14 7.31 8.04
C SER A 194 6.28 8.38 7.36
N ALA A 195 6.35 8.53 6.03
CA ALA A 195 5.52 9.49 5.31
C ALA A 195 4.00 9.23 5.49
N PHE A 196 3.59 7.96 5.48
CA PHE A 196 2.19 7.57 5.73
C PHE A 196 1.81 7.74 7.20
N ILE A 197 2.69 7.36 8.12
CA ILE A 197 2.49 7.53 9.57
C ILE A 197 2.34 9.01 9.92
N ASP A 198 3.21 9.88 9.41
CA ASP A 198 3.17 11.31 9.69
C ASP A 198 1.94 11.97 9.07
N ARG A 199 1.49 11.50 7.89
CA ARG A 199 0.20 11.87 7.32
C ARG A 199 -0.94 11.49 8.27
N ALA A 200 -1.02 10.24 8.72
CA ALA A 200 -2.04 9.79 9.66
C ALA A 200 -2.00 10.58 10.99
N ARG A 201 -0.82 10.85 11.53
CA ARG A 201 -0.62 11.69 12.72
C ARG A 201 -1.15 13.10 12.53
N ARG A 202 -0.86 13.75 11.40
CA ARG A 202 -1.36 15.10 11.10
C ARG A 202 -2.88 15.14 11.03
N ALA A 203 -3.51 14.15 10.38
CA ALA A 203 -4.97 14.03 10.35
C ALA A 203 -5.56 13.80 11.75
N ALA A 204 -4.96 12.90 12.54
CA ALA A 204 -5.38 12.63 13.91
C ALA A 204 -5.29 13.87 14.82
N LYS A 205 -4.22 14.68 14.70
CA LYS A 205 -4.03 15.91 15.49
C LYS A 205 -5.17 16.92 15.32
N VAL A 206 -5.79 16.96 14.14
CA VAL A 206 -6.94 17.84 13.85
C VAL A 206 -8.28 17.11 13.89
N ARG A 207 -8.30 15.88 14.41
CA ARG A 207 -9.49 15.00 14.52
C ARG A 207 -10.16 14.68 13.19
N ALA A 208 -9.41 14.72 12.09
CA ALA A 208 -9.87 14.27 10.78
C ALA A 208 -9.61 12.77 10.55
N GLY A 209 -8.89 12.11 11.45
CA GLY A 209 -8.57 10.68 11.35
C GLY A 209 -8.47 10.00 12.71
N PRO A 210 -8.37 8.65 12.73
CA PRO A 210 -8.34 7.89 13.96
C PRO A 210 -7.08 8.23 14.80
N PRO A 211 -7.15 8.16 16.14
CA PRO A 211 -6.00 8.40 17.01
C PRO A 211 -5.00 7.22 17.03
N GLN A 212 -5.33 6.12 16.35
CA GLN A 212 -4.51 4.92 16.24
C GLN A 212 -4.44 4.48 14.78
N CYS A 213 -3.27 4.00 14.36
CA CYS A 213 -3.09 3.31 13.08
C CYS A 213 -3.10 1.80 13.33
N ILE A 214 -3.82 1.05 12.50
CA ILE A 214 -3.91 -0.41 12.54
C ILE A 214 -3.46 -0.94 11.18
N ILE A 215 -2.63 -1.97 11.19
CA ILE A 215 -2.14 -2.67 10.00
C ILE A 215 -2.27 -4.18 10.18
N ASP A 216 -2.42 -4.88 9.07
CA ASP A 216 -2.26 -6.33 8.98
C ASP A 216 -0.89 -6.61 8.38
N ALA A 217 0.05 -7.05 9.22
CA ALA A 217 1.44 -7.26 8.82
C ALA A 217 1.68 -8.72 8.43
N VAL A 218 2.24 -8.97 7.25
CA VAL A 218 2.76 -10.30 6.90
C VAL A 218 3.84 -10.73 7.91
N PRO A 219 3.97 -12.04 8.22
CA PRO A 219 4.89 -12.53 9.26
C PRO A 219 6.31 -11.98 9.17
N ASP A 220 6.88 -11.95 7.97
CA ASP A 220 8.25 -11.48 7.71
C ASP A 220 8.43 -9.97 7.94
N ALA A 221 7.34 -9.19 7.91
CA ALA A 221 7.36 -7.75 8.11
C ALA A 221 7.14 -7.33 9.58
N VAL A 222 6.77 -8.24 10.48
CA VAL A 222 6.47 -7.92 11.88
C VAL A 222 7.64 -7.22 12.58
N ALA A 223 8.88 -7.70 12.37
CA ALA A 223 10.07 -7.09 12.97
C ALA A 223 10.29 -5.66 12.47
N PHE A 224 10.04 -5.41 11.18
CA PHE A 224 10.10 -4.07 10.60
C PHE A 224 9.07 -3.14 11.25
N TRP A 225 7.82 -3.57 11.38
CA TRP A 225 6.76 -2.75 11.97
C TRP A 225 6.98 -2.48 13.46
N ARG A 226 7.53 -3.43 14.22
CA ARG A 226 7.97 -3.18 15.61
C ARG A 226 9.02 -2.08 15.69
N ALA A 227 10.00 -2.09 14.80
CA ALA A 227 11.00 -1.03 14.72
C ALA A 227 10.42 0.34 14.29
N MET A 228 9.21 0.36 13.74
CA MET A 228 8.44 1.59 13.43
C MET A 228 7.54 2.06 14.58
N GLY A 229 7.53 1.34 15.71
CA GLY A 229 6.70 1.68 16.88
C GLY A 229 5.35 0.96 16.95
N PHE A 230 5.08 0.00 16.05
CA PHE A 230 3.88 -0.82 16.14
C PHE A 230 4.03 -1.94 17.18
N SER A 231 2.94 -2.27 17.83
CA SER A 231 2.83 -3.39 18.77
C SER A 231 1.75 -4.37 18.30
N ASN A 232 1.82 -5.62 18.75
CA ASN A 232 0.76 -6.58 18.47
C ASN A 232 -0.57 -6.06 19.04
N ARG A 233 -1.61 -6.04 18.22
CA ARG A 233 -2.93 -5.60 18.67
C ARG A 233 -3.57 -6.70 19.52
N GLY A 234 -3.94 -6.36 20.75
CA GLY A 234 -4.86 -7.16 21.56
C GLY A 234 -6.32 -6.88 21.17
N GLY A 235 -7.21 -7.88 21.32
CA GLY A 235 -8.64 -7.75 21.04
C GLY A 235 -9.13 -8.60 19.86
N ALA A 236 -10.40 -8.41 19.49
CA ALA A 236 -11.01 -9.13 18.38
C ALA A 236 -10.51 -8.60 17.03
N ASP A 237 -10.18 -9.51 16.12
CA ASP A 237 -9.84 -9.18 14.74
C ASP A 237 -11.07 -8.61 14.02
N SER A 238 -10.83 -7.66 13.09
CA SER A 238 -11.86 -7.35 12.09
C SER A 238 -12.15 -8.59 11.24
N PRO A 239 -13.33 -8.73 10.62
CA PRO A 239 -13.63 -9.87 9.74
C PRO A 239 -12.57 -10.08 8.66
N THR A 240 -12.06 -8.99 8.07
CA THR A 240 -10.98 -9.03 7.07
C THR A 240 -9.66 -9.50 7.68
N THR A 241 -9.27 -8.93 8.81
CA THR A 241 -8.06 -9.33 9.55
C THR A 241 -8.10 -10.80 9.95
N ALA A 242 -9.25 -11.31 10.39
CA ALA A 242 -9.41 -12.72 10.77
C ALA A 242 -9.20 -13.66 9.58
N VAL A 243 -9.70 -13.28 8.39
CA VAL A 243 -9.49 -14.03 7.15
C VAL A 243 -8.01 -13.99 6.74
N MET A 244 -7.39 -12.82 6.73
CA MET A 244 -5.98 -12.67 6.33
C MET A 244 -5.04 -13.40 7.29
N ARG A 245 -5.30 -13.31 8.61
CA ARG A 245 -4.57 -14.10 9.61
C ARG A 245 -4.68 -15.60 9.35
N LYS A 246 -5.87 -16.09 8.99
CA LYS A 246 -6.10 -17.51 8.72
C LYS A 246 -5.44 -17.98 7.41
N LEU A 247 -5.44 -17.15 6.37
CA LEU A 247 -4.95 -17.52 5.04
C LEU A 247 -3.45 -17.28 4.86
N CYS A 248 -2.93 -16.19 5.40
CA CYS A 248 -1.58 -15.68 5.16
C CYS A 248 -0.71 -15.69 6.42
N GLY A 249 -1.29 -15.94 7.60
CA GLY A 249 -0.57 -15.84 8.88
C GLY A 249 -0.37 -14.40 9.35
N ASP A 250 -1.07 -13.43 8.75
CA ASP A 250 -0.89 -12.00 9.05
C ASP A 250 -1.17 -11.68 10.53
N VAL A 251 -0.37 -10.76 11.06
CA VAL A 251 -0.42 -10.31 12.43
C VAL A 251 -1.01 -8.90 12.48
N ALA A 252 -2.13 -8.75 13.17
CA ALA A 252 -2.71 -7.44 13.43
C ALA A 252 -1.79 -6.66 14.38
N MET A 253 -1.37 -5.46 13.94
CA MET A 253 -0.51 -4.59 14.72
C MET A 253 -1.11 -3.18 14.79
N SER A 254 -0.82 -2.46 15.86
CA SER A 254 -1.27 -1.08 16.03
C SER A 254 -0.23 -0.17 16.65
N MET A 255 -0.36 1.12 16.34
CA MET A 255 0.46 2.19 16.90
C MET A 255 -0.44 3.38 17.24
N THR A 256 -0.31 3.87 18.47
CA THR A 256 -0.97 5.11 18.89
C THR A 256 -0.32 6.30 18.18
N LEU A 257 -1.13 7.15 17.54
CA LEU A 257 -0.66 8.30 16.77
C LEU A 257 -0.53 9.57 17.61
N LEU A 258 -1.22 9.64 18.74
CA LEU A 258 -1.27 10.78 19.66
C LEU A 258 -0.92 10.32 21.08
N GLU A 259 -0.06 11.06 21.77
CA GLU A 259 0.31 10.74 23.17
C GLU A 259 -0.91 10.81 24.10
N ASP A 260 -1.75 11.84 23.91
CA ASP A 260 -3.04 11.98 24.59
C ASP A 260 -4.20 11.79 23.59
N PRO A 261 -5.06 10.78 23.76
CA PRO A 261 -6.22 10.62 22.89
C PRO A 261 -7.19 11.80 23.06
N PRO A 262 -7.68 12.41 21.97
CA PRO A 262 -8.58 13.55 22.06
C PRO A 262 -9.90 13.12 22.73
N THR A 263 -10.47 13.99 23.57
CA THR A 263 -11.79 13.77 24.15
C THR A 263 -12.83 13.60 23.03
N PRO A 264 -13.60 12.49 22.98
CA PRO A 264 -14.57 12.23 21.93
C PRO A 264 -15.59 13.35 21.82
N ARG A 265 -15.97 13.73 20.59
CA ARG A 265 -17.10 14.64 20.35
C ARG A 265 -18.23 13.91 19.62
N GLY A 266 -19.23 13.44 20.37
CA GLY A 266 -20.45 12.87 19.78
C GLY A 266 -20.21 11.53 19.09
N HIS A 267 -20.66 11.39 17.84
CA HIS A 267 -20.65 10.15 17.06
C HIS A 267 -19.43 10.01 16.13
N GLU A 268 -18.24 10.35 16.61
CA GLU A 268 -16.99 10.12 15.85
C GLU A 268 -16.82 8.60 15.61
N TRP A 269 -16.72 8.19 14.35
CA TRP A 269 -16.87 6.79 13.91
C TRP A 269 -15.72 5.85 14.31
N TRP A 270 -14.60 6.41 14.76
CA TRP A 270 -13.41 5.67 15.22
C TRP A 270 -13.33 5.49 16.74
N PHE A 271 -14.24 6.09 17.50
CA PHE A 271 -14.45 5.72 18.89
C PHE A 271 -15.48 4.60 18.93
N GLU A 272 -15.24 3.54 19.72
CA GLU A 272 -16.28 2.56 20.00
C GLU A 272 -17.55 3.31 20.40
N LYS A 273 -18.67 2.98 19.76
CA LYS A 273 -19.96 3.49 20.22
C LYS A 273 -20.02 3.18 21.71
N PRO A 274 -20.30 4.16 22.58
CA PRO A 274 -20.58 3.83 23.97
C PRO A 274 -21.62 2.73 23.93
N GLU A 275 -21.34 1.59 24.61
CA GLU A 275 -22.33 0.55 24.77
C GLU A 275 -23.60 1.26 25.20
N GLU A 276 -24.66 1.14 24.40
CA GLU A 276 -25.98 1.58 24.85
C GLU A 276 -26.19 0.83 26.15
N GLU A 277 -26.08 1.53 27.29
CA GLU A 277 -26.55 1.03 28.55
C GLU A 277 -27.95 0.53 28.24
N LYS A 278 -28.14 -0.79 28.35
CA LYS A 278 -29.45 -1.41 28.27
C LYS A 278 -30.24 -0.84 29.44
N GLY A 279 -30.84 0.32 29.20
CA GLY A 279 -31.80 0.94 30.08
C GLY A 279 -32.89 -0.09 30.25
N TYR A 280 -32.89 -0.69 31.44
CA TYR A 280 -34.00 -1.46 31.97
C TYR A 280 -35.25 -0.59 31.78
N TRP A 281 -36.09 -0.95 30.81
CA TRP A 281 -37.49 -0.60 30.90
C TRP A 281 -38.03 -1.42 32.06
N SER A 282 -38.06 -0.81 33.25
CA SER A 282 -38.93 -1.27 34.31
C SER A 282 -40.36 -1.08 33.81
N ASP A 283 -40.98 -2.18 33.39
CA ASP A 283 -42.41 -2.33 33.57
C ASP A 283 -42.69 -2.09 35.05
N ASP A 284 -43.35 -0.97 35.39
CA ASP A 284 -44.37 -0.92 36.43
C ASP A 284 -45.05 0.47 36.51
N SER A 285 -46.38 0.43 36.47
CA SER A 285 -47.38 1.45 36.87
C SER A 285 -47.63 2.63 35.89
N TRP A 286 -48.84 2.90 35.37
CA TRP A 286 -50.22 2.68 35.83
C TRP A 286 -51.18 2.37 34.67
#